data_AF-A0A512CBI8-F1
#
_entry.id   AF-A0A512CBI8-F1
#
_cell.length_a   1.000
_cell.length_b   1.000
_cell.length_c   1.000
_cell.angle_alpha   90.00
_cell.angle_beta   90.00
_cell.angle_gamma   90.00
#
_symmetry.space_group_name_H-M   'P 1'
#
loop_
_entity.id
_entity.type
_entity.pdbx_description
1 polymer ?
#
loop_
_entity_poly.entity_id
_entity_poly.type
_entity_poly.pdbx_seq_one_letter_code
_entity_poly.pdbx_strand_id
1 'polypeptide(L)'
;MDVSAGSVSGVSALDVADLNGDGRMDVVVLEGGVHAEGRFTLAWFEQTKKGDWEKHDFNIPVAFDDFIGSARCADMDNDGDIDLIFSNDGHATGPINVYFLKNPGKRKVYKQWEHSLISSIDGFHANDMRLADMDLNGKKDVVIRHKNPESLKIIFQNEKKDWQTKTVYEGQAGEGLAVGDINSDGIPDITMTGHWFKAPKDPKNGQFIRFDIEAGFKEVNKATKEEVGDINNDGRPDVLLSPAEHFKKYGGDNYDLAWYECPENPEAVTEWKKHVVKSDYNKAHCAKLADMDNDGDLDIISAVAWDNREIRIFINENGVFKESILVAEGKGIYSGAIADMDGDGDLDIVGEDKYATDAKPWLFRNLLIK
;
A
#
# COMPACT_ATOMS: atom_id res chain seq x y z
N MET A 1 -9.54 -18.16 2.53
CA MET A 1 -8.79 -19.37 2.16
C MET A 1 -7.30 -19.05 2.06
N ASP A 2 -6.41 -20.03 2.26
CA ASP A 2 -4.96 -19.89 2.00
C ASP A 2 -4.70 -20.09 0.50
N VAL A 3 -4.26 -19.05 -0.18
CA VAL A 3 -3.97 -19.04 -1.63
C VAL A 3 -2.75 -19.91 -1.96
N SER A 4 -1.81 -20.03 -1.04
CA SER A 4 -0.54 -20.70 -1.29
C SER A 4 -0.60 -22.22 -1.14
N ALA A 5 -1.70 -22.77 -0.62
CA ALA A 5 -1.80 -24.17 -0.20
C ALA A 5 -0.61 -24.63 0.69
N GLY A 6 -0.08 -23.73 1.53
CA GLY A 6 1.07 -23.99 2.41
C GLY A 6 2.44 -24.00 1.71
N SER A 7 2.53 -23.56 0.46
CA SER A 7 3.80 -23.54 -0.31
C SER A 7 4.74 -22.36 0.03
N VAL A 8 4.33 -21.48 0.95
CA VAL A 8 5.13 -20.37 1.50
C VAL A 8 5.17 -20.44 3.02
N SER A 9 6.32 -20.11 3.63
CA SER A 9 6.52 -20.04 5.09
C SER A 9 6.16 -18.69 5.66
N GLY A 10 6.37 -17.62 4.89
CA GLY A 10 6.25 -16.28 5.40
C GLY A 10 6.19 -15.22 4.32
N VAL A 11 5.05 -14.55 4.21
CA VAL A 11 4.87 -13.42 3.28
C VAL A 11 5.29 -12.11 3.96
N SER A 12 6.09 -11.32 3.25
CA SER A 12 6.58 -10.01 3.72
C SER A 12 5.88 -8.83 3.05
N ALA A 13 5.48 -9.01 1.79
CA ALA A 13 4.67 -8.10 1.00
C ALA A 13 3.86 -8.89 -0.03
N LEU A 14 2.69 -8.35 -0.41
CA LEU A 14 1.88 -8.85 -1.51
C LEU A 14 1.25 -7.72 -2.31
N ASP A 15 0.81 -8.05 -3.51
CA ASP A 15 -0.12 -7.27 -4.31
C ASP A 15 -0.95 -8.21 -5.21
N VAL A 16 -1.96 -7.68 -5.90
CA VAL A 16 -2.81 -8.46 -6.81
C VAL A 16 -2.90 -7.81 -8.20
N ALA A 17 -2.89 -8.64 -9.24
CA ALA A 17 -3.07 -8.21 -10.63
C ALA A 17 -3.31 -9.40 -11.56
N ASP A 18 -3.99 -9.17 -12.69
CA ASP A 18 -4.04 -10.15 -13.80
C ASP A 18 -2.73 -10.12 -14.60
N LEU A 19 -1.79 -11.01 -14.26
CA LEU A 19 -0.45 -11.03 -14.87
C LEU A 19 -0.42 -11.74 -16.22
N ASN A 20 -1.29 -12.72 -16.40
CA ASN A 20 -1.34 -13.57 -17.59
C ASN A 20 -2.40 -13.09 -18.63
N GLY A 21 -3.22 -12.10 -18.26
CA GLY A 21 -4.20 -11.45 -19.11
C GLY A 21 -5.46 -12.28 -19.36
N ASP A 22 -5.80 -13.17 -18.43
CA ASP A 22 -6.93 -14.08 -18.58
C ASP A 22 -8.23 -13.60 -17.92
N GLY A 23 -8.19 -12.40 -17.33
CA GLY A 23 -9.32 -11.72 -16.71
C GLY A 23 -9.59 -12.14 -15.27
N ARG A 24 -8.70 -12.93 -14.64
CA ARG A 24 -8.77 -13.25 -13.21
C ARG A 24 -7.56 -12.65 -12.50
N MET A 25 -7.76 -12.19 -11.27
CA MET A 25 -6.68 -11.60 -10.50
C MET A 25 -5.77 -12.68 -9.92
N ASP A 26 -4.47 -12.48 -10.10
CA ASP A 26 -3.43 -13.30 -9.50
C ASP A 26 -2.92 -12.65 -8.21
N VAL A 27 -2.32 -13.45 -7.33
CA VAL A 27 -1.70 -12.94 -6.09
C VAL A 27 -0.18 -12.98 -6.24
N VAL A 28 0.47 -11.82 -6.19
CA VAL A 28 1.93 -11.69 -6.17
C VAL A 28 2.40 -11.70 -4.71
N VAL A 29 3.38 -12.54 -4.42
CA VAL A 29 3.89 -12.76 -3.07
C VAL A 29 5.40 -12.65 -3.06
N LEU A 30 5.90 -11.84 -2.14
CA LEU A 30 7.31 -11.79 -1.80
C LEU A 30 7.51 -12.42 -0.44
N GLU A 31 8.05 -13.63 -0.44
CA GLU A 31 8.57 -14.31 0.74
C GLU A 31 9.95 -13.75 1.06
N GLY A 32 10.14 -13.31 2.30
CA GLY A 32 11.38 -12.71 2.77
C GLY A 32 11.33 -12.32 4.24
N GLY A 33 12.49 -11.98 4.80
CA GLY A 33 12.59 -11.47 6.17
C GLY A 33 12.57 -12.55 7.26
N VAL A 34 12.33 -12.12 8.51
CA VAL A 34 12.53 -12.97 9.71
C VAL A 34 11.55 -14.14 9.80
N HIS A 35 10.38 -14.01 9.17
CA HIS A 35 9.32 -15.01 9.17
C HIS A 35 9.42 -16.01 8.01
N ALA A 36 10.32 -15.76 7.05
CA ALA A 36 10.57 -16.65 5.93
C ALA A 36 11.68 -17.68 6.22
N GLU A 37 12.23 -17.73 7.45
CA GLU A 37 13.40 -18.57 7.80
C GLU A 37 14.60 -18.36 6.86
N GLY A 38 14.77 -17.13 6.35
CA GLY A 38 15.82 -16.79 5.38
C GLY A 38 15.54 -17.26 3.94
N ARG A 39 14.33 -17.75 3.66
CA ARG A 39 13.87 -18.01 2.29
C ARG A 39 13.51 -16.71 1.59
N PHE A 40 13.85 -16.67 0.30
CA PHE A 40 13.48 -15.58 -0.59
C PHE A 40 12.80 -16.18 -1.80
N THR A 41 11.48 -16.04 -1.84
CA THR A 41 10.70 -16.49 -2.98
C THR A 41 9.95 -15.29 -3.52
N LEU A 42 10.24 -14.94 -4.77
CA LEU A 42 9.40 -14.05 -5.54
C LEU A 42 8.53 -14.94 -6.44
N ALA A 43 7.26 -15.06 -6.09
CA ALA A 43 6.31 -15.93 -6.74
C ALA A 43 4.97 -15.23 -6.97
N TRP A 44 4.19 -15.76 -7.88
CA TRP A 44 2.80 -15.39 -8.07
C TRP A 44 1.94 -16.65 -8.09
N PHE A 45 0.68 -16.48 -7.71
CA PHE A 45 -0.31 -17.55 -7.63
C PHE A 45 -1.40 -17.25 -8.65
N GLU A 46 -1.44 -18.05 -9.71
CA GLU A 46 -2.44 -17.95 -10.77
C GLU A 46 -3.77 -18.48 -10.26
N GLN A 47 -4.84 -17.70 -10.44
CA GLN A 47 -6.17 -18.24 -10.24
C GLN A 47 -6.64 -18.99 -11.50
N THR A 48 -6.77 -20.31 -11.40
CA THR A 48 -7.28 -21.13 -12.51
C THR A 48 -8.78 -20.91 -12.71
N LYS A 49 -9.29 -21.23 -13.91
CA LYS A 49 -10.74 -21.20 -14.20
C LYS A 49 -11.62 -22.07 -13.30
N LYS A 50 -11.01 -22.99 -12.54
CA LYS A 50 -11.73 -23.85 -11.59
C LYS A 50 -11.80 -23.24 -10.18
N GLY A 51 -11.11 -22.12 -9.94
CA GLY A 51 -10.93 -21.52 -8.63
C GLY A 51 -9.79 -22.15 -7.81
N ASP A 52 -9.00 -23.04 -8.40
CA ASP A 52 -7.75 -23.54 -7.80
C ASP A 52 -6.61 -22.54 -8.04
N TRP A 53 -5.56 -22.60 -7.22
CA TRP A 53 -4.40 -21.71 -7.30
C TRP A 53 -3.14 -22.47 -7.73
N GLU A 54 -2.44 -21.97 -8.74
CA GLU A 54 -1.18 -22.54 -9.24
C GLU A 54 0.00 -21.61 -8.94
N LYS A 55 1.06 -22.14 -8.31
CA LYS A 55 2.25 -21.34 -7.99
C LYS A 55 3.18 -21.27 -9.19
N HIS A 56 3.66 -20.06 -9.47
CA HIS A 56 4.68 -19.78 -10.47
C HIS A 56 5.78 -18.90 -9.89
N ASP A 57 7.01 -19.08 -10.36
CA ASP A 57 8.13 -18.20 -10.05
C ASP A 57 8.34 -17.20 -11.20
N PHE A 58 8.87 -16.02 -10.88
CA PHE A 58 9.26 -15.03 -11.90
C PHE A 58 10.52 -15.42 -12.69
N ASN A 59 11.11 -16.58 -12.37
CA ASN A 59 12.26 -17.20 -13.04
C ASN A 59 13.50 -16.28 -13.14
N ILE A 60 13.71 -15.43 -12.13
CA ILE A 60 14.87 -14.55 -12.05
C ILE A 60 16.11 -15.30 -11.54
N PRO A 61 17.30 -15.12 -12.13
CA PRO A 61 18.52 -15.85 -11.77
C PRO A 61 19.24 -15.24 -10.55
N VAL A 62 18.55 -14.43 -9.75
CA VAL A 62 19.13 -13.68 -8.63
C VAL A 62 18.35 -14.03 -7.36
N ALA A 63 19.07 -14.41 -6.32
CA ALA A 63 18.52 -14.46 -4.98
C ALA A 63 18.68 -13.08 -4.34
N PHE A 64 17.61 -12.54 -3.77
CA PHE A 64 17.69 -11.41 -2.84
C PHE A 64 17.99 -11.98 -1.46
N ASP A 65 18.83 -11.33 -0.67
CA ASP A 65 19.25 -11.81 0.65
C ASP A 65 18.88 -10.85 1.79
N ASP A 66 17.87 -10.00 1.56
CA ASP A 66 17.46 -8.94 2.47
C ASP A 66 15.93 -8.89 2.63
N PHE A 67 15.48 -8.41 3.80
CA PHE A 67 14.06 -8.21 4.09
C PHE A 67 13.40 -7.40 2.98
N ILE A 68 12.27 -7.87 2.44
CA ILE A 68 11.51 -7.15 1.42
C ILE A 68 10.54 -6.19 2.10
N GLY A 69 10.51 -4.94 1.62
CA GLY A 69 9.74 -3.88 2.23
C GLY A 69 8.36 -3.69 1.64
N SER A 70 8.27 -3.49 0.32
CA SER A 70 7.00 -3.30 -0.37
C SER A 70 7.07 -3.82 -1.81
N ALA A 71 5.93 -4.22 -2.35
CA ALA A 71 5.75 -4.66 -3.73
C ALA A 71 4.47 -4.04 -4.33
N ARG A 72 4.51 -3.66 -5.60
CA ARG A 72 3.38 -3.08 -6.33
C ARG A 72 3.33 -3.57 -7.77
N CYS A 73 2.15 -3.95 -8.22
CA CYS A 73 1.85 -4.34 -9.59
C CYS A 73 1.26 -3.16 -10.37
N ALA A 74 1.81 -2.88 -11.55
CA ALA A 74 1.25 -1.90 -12.49
C ALA A 74 1.87 -2.09 -13.87
N ASP A 75 1.16 -1.69 -14.93
CA ASP A 75 1.78 -1.46 -16.24
C ASP A 75 2.72 -0.26 -16.11
N MET A 76 4.03 -0.50 -16.03
CA MET A 76 5.03 0.53 -15.77
C MET A 76 5.58 1.11 -17.06
N ASP A 77 5.63 0.35 -18.15
CA ASP A 77 6.17 0.83 -19.42
C ASP A 77 5.12 1.07 -20.52
N ASN A 78 3.84 1.00 -20.14
CA ASN A 78 2.68 1.27 -20.98
C ASN A 78 2.58 0.32 -22.18
N ASP A 79 3.04 -0.92 -22.04
CA ASP A 79 2.88 -1.96 -23.06
C ASP A 79 1.60 -2.80 -22.89
N GLY A 80 0.84 -2.54 -21.83
CA GLY A 80 -0.44 -3.18 -21.52
C GLY A 80 -0.30 -4.48 -20.73
N ASP A 81 0.92 -4.93 -20.44
CA ASP A 81 1.21 -6.06 -19.56
C ASP A 81 1.56 -5.55 -18.15
N ILE A 82 1.06 -6.21 -17.10
CA ILE A 82 1.30 -5.75 -15.73
C ILE A 82 2.70 -6.16 -15.28
N ASP A 83 3.48 -5.18 -14.83
CA ASP A 83 4.82 -5.34 -14.29
C ASP A 83 4.84 -5.37 -12.75
N LEU A 84 6.03 -5.54 -12.17
CA LEU A 84 6.26 -5.51 -10.73
C LEU A 84 7.36 -4.52 -10.34
N ILE A 85 7.07 -3.66 -9.37
CA ILE A 85 8.05 -2.87 -8.62
C ILE A 85 8.14 -3.41 -7.20
N PHE A 86 9.35 -3.59 -6.69
CA PHE A 86 9.53 -3.89 -5.26
C PHE A 86 10.82 -3.28 -4.71
N SER A 87 10.89 -3.18 -3.39
CA SER A 87 12.09 -2.75 -2.68
C SER A 87 12.50 -3.76 -1.62
N ASN A 88 13.81 -3.87 -1.35
CA ASN A 88 14.22 -4.32 -0.02
C ASN A 88 13.85 -3.23 1.01
N ASP A 89 13.66 -3.66 2.24
CA ASP A 89 13.50 -2.81 3.41
C ASP A 89 14.86 -2.47 4.00
N GLY A 90 15.75 -3.46 4.11
CA GLY A 90 17.03 -3.31 4.80
C GLY A 90 16.92 -3.35 6.32
N HIS A 91 15.75 -3.16 6.93
CA HIS A 91 15.37 -3.17 8.37
C HIS A 91 16.25 -2.36 9.34
N ALA A 92 17.56 -2.62 9.37
CA ALA A 92 18.58 -1.89 10.14
C ALA A 92 19.83 -1.53 9.31
N THR A 93 19.93 -2.03 8.08
CA THR A 93 21.09 -1.87 7.17
C THR A 93 20.63 -1.41 5.80
N GLY A 94 21.37 -0.48 5.21
CA GLY A 94 21.15 -0.04 3.83
C GLY A 94 22.12 -0.70 2.84
N PRO A 95 22.02 -0.33 1.55
CA PRO A 95 21.08 0.63 0.98
C PRO A 95 19.70 0.02 0.68
N ILE A 96 18.70 0.88 0.48
CA ILE A 96 17.41 0.50 -0.10
C ILE A 96 17.55 0.50 -1.62
N ASN A 97 17.45 -0.68 -2.19
CA ASN A 97 17.40 -0.97 -3.61
C ASN A 97 15.95 -1.15 -4.06
N VAL A 98 15.57 -0.42 -5.11
CA VAL A 98 14.27 -0.53 -5.76
C VAL A 98 14.46 -1.19 -7.11
N TYR A 99 13.69 -2.24 -7.37
CA TYR A 99 13.79 -3.08 -8.56
C TYR A 99 12.53 -2.96 -9.41
N PHE A 100 12.75 -2.99 -10.72
CA PHE A 100 11.71 -3.11 -11.74
C PHE A 100 11.83 -4.46 -12.44
N LEU A 101 10.74 -5.22 -12.43
CA LEU A 101 10.60 -6.49 -13.11
C LEU A 101 9.58 -6.33 -14.24
N LYS A 102 10.08 -6.32 -15.47
CA LYS A 102 9.28 -6.19 -16.67
C LYS A 102 8.67 -7.53 -17.05
N ASN A 103 7.35 -7.53 -17.27
CA ASN A 103 6.61 -8.66 -17.80
C ASN A 103 7.05 -8.92 -19.25
N PRO A 104 7.49 -10.14 -19.60
CA PRO A 104 7.85 -10.49 -20.99
C PRO A 104 6.63 -10.55 -21.93
N GLY A 105 5.45 -10.38 -21.35
CA GLY A 105 4.13 -10.19 -21.93
C GLY A 105 3.17 -11.28 -21.50
N LYS A 106 1.86 -11.00 -21.45
CA LYS A 106 0.79 -11.90 -20.93
C LYS A 106 0.94 -13.39 -21.27
N ARG A 107 1.23 -13.72 -22.55
CA ARG A 107 1.39 -15.12 -23.01
C ARG A 107 2.76 -15.75 -22.71
N LYS A 108 3.72 -14.93 -22.31
CA LYS A 108 5.09 -15.29 -21.94
C LYS A 108 5.35 -15.09 -20.46
N VAL A 109 4.34 -14.76 -19.66
CA VAL A 109 4.43 -14.51 -18.21
C VAL A 109 5.17 -15.61 -17.45
N TYR A 110 5.09 -16.87 -17.91
CA TYR A 110 5.79 -18.03 -17.35
C TYR A 110 7.27 -18.14 -17.75
N LYS A 111 7.80 -17.21 -18.54
CA LYS A 111 9.22 -17.12 -18.90
C LYS A 111 9.96 -16.30 -17.85
N GLN A 112 11.27 -16.18 -18.03
CA GLN A 112 12.09 -15.29 -17.21
C GLN A 112 11.71 -13.83 -17.47
N TRP A 113 11.38 -13.13 -16.40
CA TRP A 113 11.16 -11.69 -16.41
C TRP A 113 12.49 -10.95 -16.44
N GLU A 114 12.52 -9.81 -17.13
CA GLU A 114 13.67 -8.92 -17.11
C GLU A 114 13.65 -8.14 -15.80
N HIS A 115 14.77 -8.13 -15.06
CA HIS A 115 14.90 -7.39 -13.80
C HIS A 115 15.95 -6.29 -13.95
N SER A 116 15.71 -5.14 -13.34
CA SER A 116 16.65 -4.01 -13.32
C SER A 116 16.61 -3.31 -11.96
N LEU A 117 17.79 -2.98 -11.42
CA LEU A 117 17.91 -2.04 -10.30
C LEU A 117 17.67 -0.63 -10.84
N ILE A 118 16.59 0.03 -10.41
CA ILE A 118 16.21 1.37 -10.90
C ILE A 118 16.65 2.49 -9.99
N SER A 119 16.85 2.21 -8.70
CA SER A 119 17.36 3.17 -7.72
C SER A 119 18.04 2.45 -6.56
N SER A 120 19.07 3.08 -6.00
CA SER A 120 19.70 2.71 -4.73
C SER A 120 19.75 3.94 -3.85
N ILE A 121 19.15 3.85 -2.67
CA ILE A 121 18.90 4.96 -1.74
C ILE A 121 19.65 4.70 -0.44
N ASP A 122 20.41 5.70 0.01
CA ASP A 122 21.04 5.67 1.32
C ASP A 122 19.98 5.66 2.42
N GLY A 123 19.99 4.61 3.24
CA GLY A 123 19.08 4.43 4.36
C GLY A 123 18.57 3.01 4.45
N PHE A 124 17.57 2.80 5.31
CA PHE A 124 16.95 1.50 5.54
C PHE A 124 15.50 1.70 5.99
N HIS A 125 14.78 0.60 6.15
CA HIS A 125 13.39 0.53 6.56
C HIS A 125 12.38 1.20 5.61
N ALA A 126 12.33 0.74 4.36
CA ALA A 126 11.37 1.18 3.35
C ALA A 126 10.18 0.20 3.21
N ASN A 127 9.12 0.39 4.00
CA ASN A 127 7.93 -0.47 4.01
C ASN A 127 6.70 0.11 3.29
N ASP A 128 6.71 1.40 2.92
CA ASP A 128 5.57 2.04 2.26
C ASP A 128 5.97 2.60 0.90
N MET A 129 5.31 2.08 -0.14
CA MET A 129 5.46 2.49 -1.53
C MET A 129 4.09 2.76 -2.17
N ARG A 130 4.06 3.73 -3.09
CA ARG A 130 2.94 3.98 -4.01
C ARG A 130 3.48 4.21 -5.41
N LEU A 131 2.66 3.89 -6.41
CA LEU A 131 2.96 4.14 -7.82
C LEU A 131 1.97 5.18 -8.35
N ALA A 132 2.47 6.26 -8.95
CA ALA A 132 1.66 7.31 -9.53
C ALA A 132 2.46 8.13 -10.53
N ASP A 133 1.83 8.65 -11.59
CA ASP A 133 2.45 9.59 -12.53
C ASP A 133 2.57 10.97 -11.86
N MET A 134 3.68 11.21 -11.15
CA MET A 134 3.84 12.39 -10.31
C MET A 134 4.18 13.62 -11.14
N ASP A 135 4.76 13.48 -12.34
CA ASP A 135 5.10 14.61 -13.22
C ASP A 135 4.21 14.73 -14.47
N LEU A 136 3.13 13.94 -14.54
CA LEU A 136 2.11 13.94 -15.60
C LEU A 136 2.69 13.66 -16.99
N ASN A 137 3.71 12.82 -17.07
CA ASN A 137 4.37 12.45 -18.33
C ASN A 137 3.77 11.19 -18.99
N GLY A 138 2.79 10.57 -18.35
CA GLY A 138 2.14 9.33 -18.77
C GLY A 138 2.80 8.06 -18.24
N LYS A 139 3.87 8.15 -17.45
CA LYS A 139 4.57 7.02 -16.84
C LYS A 139 4.46 7.07 -15.33
N LYS A 140 4.38 5.90 -14.68
CA LYS A 140 4.23 5.84 -13.23
C LYS A 140 5.60 5.98 -12.55
N ASP A 141 5.67 6.86 -11.56
CA ASP A 141 6.82 7.03 -10.69
C ASP A 141 6.65 6.24 -9.39
N VAL A 142 7.75 6.01 -8.68
CA VAL A 142 7.73 5.36 -7.36
C VAL A 142 7.81 6.41 -6.26
N VAL A 143 6.80 6.49 -5.41
CA VAL A 143 6.83 7.27 -4.17
C VAL A 143 7.17 6.32 -3.03
N ILE A 144 8.20 6.64 -2.25
CA ILE A 144 8.70 5.76 -1.19
C ILE A 144 9.21 6.57 0.00
N ARG A 145 8.92 6.07 1.21
CA ARG A 145 9.48 6.58 2.47
C ARG A 145 10.51 5.63 3.03
N HIS A 146 11.50 6.15 3.75
CA HIS A 146 12.47 5.33 4.47
C HIS A 146 13.03 6.03 5.71
N LYS A 147 13.84 5.30 6.49
CA LYS A 147 14.53 5.77 7.71
C LYS A 147 16.04 5.94 7.49
N ASN A 148 16.66 6.76 8.35
CA ASN A 148 18.10 7.02 8.49
C ASN A 148 18.88 7.38 7.20
N PRO A 149 18.81 8.63 6.73
CA PRO A 149 17.99 9.72 7.25
C PRO A 149 16.51 9.48 6.92
N GLU A 150 15.59 9.86 7.82
CA GLU A 150 14.17 9.75 7.49
C GLU A 150 13.83 10.70 6.35
N SER A 151 13.35 10.14 5.24
CA SER A 151 13.01 10.94 4.08
C SER A 151 11.90 10.34 3.22
N LEU A 152 11.18 11.24 2.55
CA LEU A 152 10.22 10.94 1.51
C LEU A 152 10.89 11.21 0.15
N LYS A 153 10.82 10.24 -0.76
CA LYS A 153 11.44 10.35 -2.08
C LYS A 153 10.45 9.97 -3.19
N ILE A 154 10.70 10.54 -4.36
CA ILE A 154 10.11 10.11 -5.62
C ILE A 154 11.24 9.59 -6.51
N ILE A 155 11.05 8.44 -7.14
CA ILE A 155 11.93 7.90 -8.18
C ILE A 155 11.18 8.08 -9.50
N PHE A 156 11.55 9.11 -10.25
CA PHE A 156 10.91 9.46 -11.51
C PHE A 156 11.34 8.51 -12.62
N GLN A 157 10.37 7.84 -13.22
CA GLN A 157 10.60 6.95 -14.34
C GLN A 157 11.13 7.71 -15.55
N ASN A 158 12.07 7.09 -16.27
CA ASN A 158 12.59 7.61 -17.52
C ASN A 158 12.73 6.50 -18.57
N GLU A 159 13.16 6.85 -19.79
CA GLU A 159 13.37 5.89 -20.89
C GLU A 159 14.54 4.92 -20.68
N LYS A 160 15.32 5.11 -19.61
CA LYS A 160 16.48 4.29 -19.28
C LYS A 160 16.19 3.47 -18.02
N LYS A 161 17.22 2.75 -17.55
CA LYS A 161 17.16 1.92 -16.35
C LYS A 161 17.66 2.62 -15.08
N ASP A 162 18.10 3.88 -15.20
CA ASP A 162 18.60 4.70 -14.11
C ASP A 162 17.61 5.84 -13.81
N TRP A 163 16.55 5.52 -13.07
CA TRP A 163 15.48 6.47 -12.78
C TRP A 163 15.96 7.61 -11.87
N GLN A 164 15.37 8.80 -12.02
CA GLN A 164 15.84 9.97 -11.30
C GLN A 164 15.22 10.04 -9.92
N THR A 165 16.01 9.86 -8.87
CA THR A 165 15.55 10.01 -7.49
C THR A 165 15.59 11.47 -7.03
N LYS A 166 14.46 11.96 -6.50
CA LYS A 166 14.31 13.26 -5.85
C LYS A 166 13.94 13.07 -4.39
N THR A 167 14.61 13.80 -3.50
CA THR A 167 14.13 13.98 -2.12
C THR A 167 13.00 14.99 -2.09
N VAL A 168 11.83 14.58 -1.62
CA VAL A 168 10.66 15.46 -1.40
C VAL A 168 10.79 16.19 -0.08
N TYR A 169 11.16 15.46 0.98
CA TYR A 169 11.29 16.00 2.32
C TYR A 169 12.25 15.16 3.17
N GLU A 170 13.00 15.79 4.08
CA GLU A 170 13.91 15.15 5.03
C GLU A 170 13.53 15.50 6.47
N GLY A 171 13.79 14.58 7.40
CA GLY A 171 13.59 14.80 8.83
C GLY A 171 12.16 14.57 9.33
N GLN A 172 11.28 14.03 8.48
CA GLN A 172 9.98 13.52 8.92
C GLN A 172 10.09 12.02 9.20
N ALA A 173 10.10 11.66 10.48
CA ALA A 173 10.00 10.27 10.89
C ALA A 173 8.53 9.83 10.84
N GLY A 174 8.28 8.69 10.21
CA GLY A 174 7.03 7.99 10.39
C GLY A 174 6.74 6.90 9.37
N GLU A 175 5.50 6.43 9.40
CA GLU A 175 4.97 5.38 8.52
C GLU A 175 3.69 5.85 7.86
N GLY A 176 3.26 5.13 6.84
CA GLY A 176 2.09 5.47 6.05
C GLY A 176 2.47 6.35 4.87
N LEU A 177 1.78 6.13 3.76
CA LEU A 177 2.00 6.85 2.53
C LEU A 177 0.76 6.67 1.66
N ALA A 178 0.20 7.77 1.18
CA ALA A 178 -0.79 7.77 0.10
C ALA A 178 -0.48 8.86 -0.92
N VAL A 179 -1.11 8.75 -2.08
CA VAL A 179 -0.95 9.69 -3.20
C VAL A 179 -2.34 10.02 -3.73
N GLY A 180 -2.60 11.30 -3.99
CA GLY A 180 -3.86 11.79 -4.57
C GLY A 180 -3.83 13.30 -4.78
N ASP A 181 -4.71 13.82 -5.62
CA ASP A 181 -4.80 15.27 -5.92
C ASP A 181 -5.61 16.00 -4.82
N ILE A 182 -4.94 16.32 -3.71
CA ILE A 182 -5.59 16.76 -2.47
C ILE A 182 -6.27 18.12 -2.62
N ASN A 183 -5.65 19.04 -3.35
CA ASN A 183 -6.18 20.38 -3.58
C ASN A 183 -6.91 20.54 -4.94
N SER A 184 -7.13 19.44 -5.65
CA SER A 184 -7.83 19.43 -6.95
C SER A 184 -7.17 20.33 -8.00
N ASP A 185 -5.84 20.44 -7.98
CA ASP A 185 -5.08 21.25 -8.95
C ASP A 185 -4.61 20.45 -10.19
N GLY A 186 -4.94 19.15 -10.23
CA GLY A 186 -4.63 18.22 -11.31
C GLY A 186 -3.27 17.56 -11.19
N ILE A 187 -2.49 17.86 -10.15
CA ILE A 187 -1.17 17.27 -9.90
C ILE A 187 -1.27 16.37 -8.66
N PRO A 188 -0.83 15.10 -8.73
CA PRO A 188 -0.83 14.23 -7.57
C PRO A 188 0.05 14.78 -6.44
N ASP A 189 -0.51 14.86 -5.25
CA ASP A 189 0.19 15.17 -4.00
C ASP A 189 0.51 13.90 -3.21
N ILE A 190 1.23 14.05 -2.09
CA ILE A 190 1.60 12.94 -1.22
C ILE A 190 1.10 13.22 0.19
N THR A 191 0.54 12.21 0.87
CA THR A 191 0.34 12.25 2.32
C THR A 191 1.30 11.28 3.00
N MET A 192 1.84 11.69 4.16
CA MET A 192 2.68 10.82 4.99
C MET A 192 2.63 11.28 6.44
N THR A 193 2.25 10.36 7.33
CA THR A 193 2.18 10.54 8.78
C THR A 193 1.37 11.79 9.14
N GLY A 194 0.14 11.90 8.63
CA GLY A 194 -0.79 13.01 8.93
C GLY A 194 -0.37 14.38 8.38
N HIS A 195 0.58 14.39 7.44
CA HIS A 195 1.01 15.58 6.72
C HIS A 195 0.65 15.46 5.24
N TRP A 196 0.31 16.58 4.63
CA TRP A 196 0.11 16.72 3.20
C TRP A 196 1.32 17.45 2.60
N PHE A 197 1.92 16.87 1.56
CA PHE A 197 3.01 17.43 0.79
C PHE A 197 2.47 17.82 -0.58
N LYS A 198 2.08 19.10 -0.70
CA LYS A 198 1.58 19.68 -1.94
C LYS A 198 2.69 19.70 -3.00
N ALA A 199 2.39 19.16 -4.17
CA ALA A 199 3.26 19.14 -5.33
C ALA A 199 3.39 20.53 -5.96
N PRO A 200 4.59 20.90 -6.45
CA PRO A 200 4.75 22.06 -7.30
C PRO A 200 4.30 21.73 -8.73
N LYS A 201 4.13 22.75 -9.59
CA LYS A 201 3.81 22.56 -11.02
C LYS A 201 4.82 21.73 -11.82
N ASP A 202 6.05 21.64 -11.32
CA ASP A 202 7.11 20.76 -11.86
C ASP A 202 7.63 19.91 -10.70
N PRO A 203 7.00 18.75 -10.41
CA PRO A 203 7.38 17.89 -9.29
C PRO A 203 8.82 17.40 -9.34
N LYS A 204 9.40 17.27 -10.54
CA LYS A 204 10.79 16.85 -10.75
C LYS A 204 11.78 17.89 -10.21
N ASN A 205 11.56 19.17 -10.48
CA ASN A 205 12.53 20.22 -10.12
C ASN A 205 12.09 21.16 -8.98
N GLY A 206 10.78 21.34 -8.80
CA GLY A 206 10.20 22.23 -7.81
C GLY A 206 10.26 21.71 -6.37
N GLN A 207 9.88 22.56 -5.42
CA GLN A 207 9.84 22.22 -4.00
C GLN A 207 8.40 21.85 -3.59
N PHE A 208 8.25 20.72 -2.92
CA PHE A 208 6.99 20.36 -2.27
C PHE A 208 6.80 21.20 -1.00
N ILE A 209 5.55 21.61 -0.74
CA ILE A 209 5.21 22.40 0.44
C ILE A 209 4.45 21.49 1.41
N ARG A 210 4.94 21.41 2.66
CA ARG A 210 4.29 20.62 3.71
C ARG A 210 3.21 21.44 4.40
N PHE A 211 2.04 20.84 4.55
CA PHE A 211 0.94 21.25 5.41
C PHE A 211 0.66 20.15 6.43
N ASP A 212 0.11 20.54 7.58
CA ASP A 212 -0.32 19.60 8.61
C ASP A 212 -1.83 19.38 8.44
N ILE A 213 -2.27 18.12 8.30
CA ILE A 213 -3.70 17.76 8.26
C ILE A 213 -4.27 17.86 9.68
N GLU A 214 -3.49 17.36 10.66
CA GLU A 214 -3.76 17.50 12.09
C GLU A 214 -2.55 18.12 12.79
N ALA A 215 -2.67 19.34 13.31
CA ALA A 215 -1.56 20.04 13.97
C ALA A 215 -0.99 19.28 15.20
N GLY A 216 -1.83 18.46 15.85
CA GLY A 216 -1.47 17.64 17.00
C GLY A 216 -0.79 16.31 16.67
N PHE A 217 -0.58 15.98 15.39
CA PHE A 217 -0.29 14.59 14.99
C PHE A 217 0.94 13.95 15.64
N LYS A 218 1.95 14.75 15.99
CA LYS A 218 3.13 14.29 16.76
C LYS A 218 2.77 13.65 18.11
N GLU A 219 1.59 13.98 18.64
CA GLU A 219 1.00 13.47 19.89
C GLU A 219 -0.04 12.35 19.63
N VAL A 220 -0.39 12.09 18.36
CA VAL A 220 -1.33 11.06 17.92
C VAL A 220 -0.55 9.81 17.50
N ASN A 221 0.02 9.69 16.30
CA ASN A 221 0.85 8.52 16.01
C ASN A 221 1.79 8.81 14.87
N LYS A 222 3.10 8.60 15.06
CA LYS A 222 4.06 8.74 13.95
C LYS A 222 4.08 7.54 13.02
N ALA A 223 3.11 6.64 13.11
CA ALA A 223 3.11 5.41 12.37
C ALA A 223 1.69 5.06 11.97
N THR A 224 1.32 5.49 10.78
CA THR A 224 -0.02 5.31 10.24
C THR A 224 -0.03 4.43 9.01
N LYS A 225 -1.22 4.01 8.62
CA LYS A 225 -1.56 3.77 7.21
C LYS A 225 -2.50 4.86 6.77
N GLU A 226 -2.37 5.22 5.49
CA GLU A 226 -3.10 6.33 4.90
C GLU A 226 -3.68 5.89 3.58
N GLU A 227 -4.86 6.41 3.27
CA GLU A 227 -5.50 6.34 1.97
C GLU A 227 -6.16 7.68 1.68
N VAL A 228 -6.32 7.98 0.39
CA VAL A 228 -6.90 9.23 -0.11
C VAL A 228 -8.09 8.86 -0.98
N GLY A 229 -9.23 9.51 -0.75
CA GLY A 229 -10.46 9.27 -1.52
C GLY A 229 -11.60 10.16 -1.03
N ASP A 230 -12.58 10.42 -1.89
CA ASP A 230 -13.78 11.21 -1.53
C ASP A 230 -14.70 10.35 -0.65
N ILE A 231 -14.60 10.50 0.68
CA ILE A 231 -15.28 9.62 1.65
C ILE A 231 -16.73 10.10 1.88
N ASN A 232 -16.99 11.38 1.64
CA ASN A 232 -18.30 12.00 1.91
C ASN A 232 -19.06 12.42 0.63
N ASN A 233 -18.55 12.06 -0.55
CA ASN A 233 -19.04 12.40 -1.89
C ASN A 233 -19.20 13.91 -2.14
N ASP A 234 -18.33 14.72 -1.56
CA ASP A 234 -18.37 16.17 -1.74
C ASP A 234 -17.53 16.67 -2.93
N GLY A 235 -16.91 15.73 -3.67
CA GLY A 235 -16.10 15.97 -4.85
C GLY A 235 -14.65 16.33 -4.53
N ARG A 236 -14.23 16.32 -3.26
CA ARG A 236 -12.84 16.53 -2.84
C ARG A 236 -12.32 15.26 -2.17
N PRO A 237 -11.07 14.86 -2.43
CA PRO A 237 -10.50 13.71 -1.76
C PRO A 237 -10.17 14.02 -0.30
N ASP A 238 -10.68 13.19 0.59
CA ASP A 238 -10.38 13.17 2.02
C ASP A 238 -9.19 12.26 2.33
N VAL A 239 -8.70 12.32 3.57
CA VAL A 239 -7.59 11.49 4.04
C VAL A 239 -8.02 10.58 5.18
N LEU A 240 -7.90 9.27 4.98
CA LEU A 240 -8.06 8.27 6.04
C LEU A 240 -6.71 8.10 6.77
N LEU A 241 -6.71 8.17 8.09
CA LEU A 241 -5.55 7.84 8.93
C LEU A 241 -5.89 6.68 9.86
N SER A 242 -5.10 5.61 9.77
CA SER A 242 -5.19 4.45 10.64
C SER A 242 -3.93 4.34 11.51
N PRO A 243 -4.04 4.23 12.84
CA PRO A 243 -2.89 4.10 13.73
C PRO A 243 -2.28 2.70 13.62
N ALA A 244 -1.23 2.59 12.81
CA ALA A 244 -0.63 1.32 12.43
C ALA A 244 0.24 0.74 13.54
N GLU A 245 1.00 1.54 14.29
CA GLU A 245 1.93 1.00 15.29
C GLU A 245 1.54 1.35 16.73
N HIS A 246 2.10 0.57 17.66
CA HIS A 246 2.07 0.85 19.09
C HIS A 246 3.47 1.16 19.61
N PHE A 247 3.82 2.44 19.70
CA PHE A 247 5.02 2.82 20.42
C PHE A 247 4.62 3.67 21.62
N LYS A 248 4.84 3.13 22.84
CA LYS A 248 4.76 3.90 24.11
C LYS A 248 5.55 5.21 24.08
N LYS A 249 6.55 5.31 23.20
CA LYS A 249 7.35 6.52 22.94
C LYS A 249 6.53 7.68 22.33
N TYR A 250 5.39 7.40 21.68
CA TYR A 250 4.58 8.39 20.97
C TYR A 250 3.27 8.80 21.66
N GLY A 251 2.95 8.30 22.87
CA GLY A 251 1.97 8.99 23.72
C GLY A 251 0.74 8.25 24.27
N GLY A 252 0.57 6.93 24.09
CA GLY A 252 -0.52 6.17 24.74
C GLY A 252 -1.15 5.09 23.87
N ASP A 253 -2.26 4.51 24.35
CA ASP A 253 -2.97 3.35 23.78
C ASP A 253 -4.36 3.74 23.22
N ASN A 254 -4.59 5.01 22.89
CA ASN A 254 -5.94 5.55 22.62
C ASN A 254 -5.97 6.37 21.33
N TYR A 255 -5.56 5.79 20.20
CA TYR A 255 -5.68 6.45 18.89
C TYR A 255 -6.95 6.00 18.17
N ASP A 256 -7.52 6.92 17.39
CA ASP A 256 -8.71 6.67 16.60
C ASP A 256 -8.32 6.22 15.19
N LEU A 257 -9.08 5.29 14.63
CA LEU A 257 -9.28 5.23 13.18
C LEU A 257 -10.19 6.41 12.81
N ALA A 258 -9.70 7.29 11.95
CA ALA A 258 -10.42 8.51 11.60
C ALA A 258 -10.11 8.95 10.18
N TRP A 259 -11.06 9.62 9.55
CA TRP A 259 -10.83 10.35 8.31
C TRP A 259 -10.89 11.86 8.56
N TYR A 260 -10.24 12.61 7.68
CA TYR A 260 -10.08 14.05 7.80
C TYR A 260 -10.64 14.68 6.54
N GLU A 261 -11.68 15.49 6.73
CA GLU A 261 -12.43 16.13 5.66
C GLU A 261 -11.56 17.23 5.01
N CYS A 262 -11.31 17.10 3.71
CA CYS A 262 -10.54 18.09 2.96
C CYS A 262 -11.39 19.37 2.82
N PRO A 263 -10.98 20.52 3.38
CA PRO A 263 -11.73 21.75 3.24
C PRO A 263 -11.59 22.32 1.82
N GLU A 264 -12.46 23.25 1.43
CA GLU A 264 -12.43 23.89 0.10
C GLU A 264 -11.08 24.58 -0.22
N ASN A 265 -10.36 25.05 0.80
CA ASN A 265 -9.03 25.63 0.65
C ASN A 265 -8.07 25.04 1.69
N PRO A 266 -7.51 23.85 1.43
CA PRO A 266 -6.69 23.12 2.41
C PRO A 266 -5.40 23.86 2.78
N GLU A 267 -4.93 24.76 1.92
CA GLU A 267 -3.71 25.57 2.15
C GLU A 267 -3.93 26.71 3.14
N ALA A 268 -5.19 27.10 3.39
CA ALA A 268 -5.54 28.22 4.26
C ALA A 268 -5.90 27.81 5.69
N VAL A 269 -5.94 26.50 5.98
CA VAL A 269 -6.24 25.96 7.30
C VAL A 269 -5.03 25.27 7.92
N THR A 270 -5.06 25.09 9.24
CA THR A 270 -4.02 24.38 9.98
C THR A 270 -4.53 23.10 10.65
N GLU A 271 -5.82 22.80 10.49
CA GLU A 271 -6.48 21.63 11.05
C GLU A 271 -7.69 21.28 10.19
N TRP A 272 -7.74 20.05 9.73
CA TRP A 272 -8.88 19.50 9.00
C TRP A 272 -9.90 18.95 9.98
N LYS A 273 -11.15 18.87 9.55
CA LYS A 273 -12.22 18.33 10.40
C LYS A 273 -12.07 16.82 10.50
N LYS A 274 -11.69 16.35 11.69
CA LYS A 274 -11.56 14.93 12.02
C LYS A 274 -12.92 14.29 12.26
N HIS A 275 -13.15 13.13 11.63
CA HIS A 275 -14.32 12.28 11.82
C HIS A 275 -13.86 10.91 12.32
N VAL A 276 -14.21 10.59 13.57
CA VAL A 276 -13.83 9.33 14.19
C VAL A 276 -14.71 8.20 13.66
N VAL A 277 -14.08 7.16 13.11
CA VAL A 277 -14.72 5.92 12.68
C VAL A 277 -14.77 4.93 13.85
N LYS A 278 -13.64 4.78 14.55
CA LYS A 278 -13.54 3.93 15.73
C LYS A 278 -12.47 4.41 16.68
N SER A 279 -12.85 4.62 17.95
CA SER A 279 -11.90 4.96 19.01
C SER A 279 -11.16 3.76 19.59
N ASP A 280 -10.01 4.05 20.20
CA ASP A 280 -9.12 3.08 20.84
C ASP A 280 -8.73 1.92 19.91
N TYR A 281 -8.50 2.24 18.64
CA TYR A 281 -8.35 1.27 17.56
C TYR A 281 -6.92 1.26 17.01
N ASN A 282 -6.00 0.73 17.82
CA ASN A 282 -4.56 0.74 17.53
C ASN A 282 -4.11 -0.50 16.78
N LYS A 283 -2.87 -0.46 16.26
CA LYS A 283 -2.20 -1.60 15.59
C LYS A 283 -2.90 -2.03 14.29
N ALA A 284 -3.68 -1.11 13.72
CA ALA A 284 -4.42 -1.28 12.49
C ALA A 284 -3.48 -1.04 11.29
N HIS A 285 -2.66 -2.05 11.01
CA HIS A 285 -1.60 -2.00 9.99
C HIS A 285 -2.09 -2.10 8.56
N CYS A 286 -3.37 -2.43 8.34
CA CYS A 286 -4.00 -2.30 7.05
C CYS A 286 -5.20 -1.36 7.19
N ALA A 287 -5.30 -0.41 6.25
CA ALA A 287 -6.46 0.44 6.05
C ALA A 287 -6.59 0.68 4.55
N LYS A 288 -7.78 0.41 3.99
CA LYS A 288 -8.09 0.54 2.56
C LYS A 288 -9.46 1.19 2.39
N LEU A 289 -9.59 2.00 1.35
CA LEU A 289 -10.87 2.56 0.90
C LEU A 289 -11.34 1.79 -0.33
N ALA A 290 -12.57 1.29 -0.30
CA ALA A 290 -13.25 0.67 -1.43
C ALA A 290 -14.75 0.59 -1.15
N ASP A 291 -15.57 0.66 -2.19
CA ASP A 291 -17.02 0.43 -2.10
C ASP A 291 -17.28 -1.09 -2.00
N MET A 292 -17.50 -1.61 -0.78
CA MET A 292 -17.55 -3.05 -0.49
C MET A 292 -18.96 -3.63 -0.57
N ASP A 293 -20.00 -2.79 -0.52
CA ASP A 293 -21.39 -3.19 -0.69
C ASP A 293 -22.06 -2.65 -1.97
N ASN A 294 -21.28 -1.95 -2.82
CA ASN A 294 -21.64 -1.44 -4.14
C ASN A 294 -22.79 -0.42 -4.10
N ASP A 295 -22.80 0.43 -3.07
CA ASP A 295 -23.76 1.50 -2.92
C ASP A 295 -23.26 2.86 -3.45
N GLY A 296 -21.98 2.92 -3.83
CA GLY A 296 -21.29 4.08 -4.39
C GLY A 296 -20.44 4.85 -3.38
N ASP A 297 -20.51 4.52 -2.09
CA ASP A 297 -19.74 5.16 -1.03
C ASP A 297 -18.46 4.38 -0.74
N LEU A 298 -17.34 5.08 -0.49
CA LEU A 298 -16.10 4.39 -0.11
C LEU A 298 -16.19 3.91 1.35
N ASP A 299 -16.19 2.58 1.55
CA ASP A 299 -16.07 1.93 2.85
C ASP A 299 -14.62 1.86 3.33
N ILE A 300 -14.44 1.53 4.61
CA ILE A 300 -13.11 1.32 5.20
C ILE A 300 -12.90 -0.15 5.53
N ILE A 301 -11.94 -0.78 4.88
CA ILE A 301 -11.39 -2.07 5.31
C ILE A 301 -10.24 -1.79 6.25
N SER A 302 -10.24 -2.40 7.43
CA SER A 302 -9.13 -2.30 8.36
C SER A 302 -8.76 -3.63 8.98
N ALA A 303 -7.46 -3.84 9.22
CA ALA A 303 -6.98 -5.03 9.90
C ALA A 303 -5.96 -4.72 10.99
N VAL A 304 -6.18 -5.32 12.16
CA VAL A 304 -5.27 -5.27 13.31
C VAL A 304 -4.31 -6.45 13.23
N ALA A 305 -3.01 -6.18 13.15
CA ALA A 305 -2.03 -7.22 12.80
C ALA A 305 -1.35 -7.91 13.99
N TRP A 306 -1.42 -7.35 15.20
CA TRP A 306 -0.62 -7.80 16.35
C TRP A 306 -1.46 -8.43 17.47
N ASP A 307 -2.12 -7.60 18.29
CA ASP A 307 -2.95 -8.02 19.41
C ASP A 307 -4.41 -7.90 19.02
N ASN A 308 -5.26 -8.81 19.51
CA ASN A 308 -6.70 -8.84 19.15
C ASN A 308 -6.90 -8.82 17.62
N ARG A 309 -6.08 -9.61 16.91
CA ARG A 309 -6.05 -9.64 15.44
C ARG A 309 -7.45 -9.79 14.88
N GLU A 310 -7.88 -8.81 14.10
CA GLU A 310 -9.17 -8.82 13.43
C GLU A 310 -9.08 -8.14 12.08
N ILE A 311 -10.00 -8.51 11.19
CA ILE A 311 -10.26 -7.84 9.93
C ILE A 311 -11.69 -7.35 9.98
N ARG A 312 -11.91 -6.07 9.70
CA ARG A 312 -13.21 -5.42 9.79
C ARG A 312 -13.47 -4.55 8.57
N ILE A 313 -14.72 -4.48 8.14
CA ILE A 313 -15.21 -3.48 7.18
C ILE A 313 -16.09 -2.51 7.96
N PHE A 314 -15.89 -1.21 7.79
CA PHE A 314 -16.77 -0.16 8.30
C PHE A 314 -17.56 0.39 7.12
N ILE A 315 -18.88 0.20 7.18
CA ILE A 315 -19.79 0.59 6.09
C ILE A 315 -20.07 2.08 6.20
N ASN A 316 -19.90 2.77 5.07
CA ASN A 316 -20.08 4.19 4.92
C ASN A 316 -21.47 4.50 4.36
N GLU A 317 -22.15 5.48 4.94
CA GLU A 317 -23.32 6.11 4.32
C GLU A 317 -23.04 7.61 4.22
N ASN A 318 -22.45 8.05 3.11
CA ASN A 318 -22.12 9.43 2.76
C ASN A 318 -21.34 10.16 3.89
N GLY A 319 -20.22 9.58 4.29
CA GLY A 319 -19.32 10.06 5.34
C GLY A 319 -19.70 9.65 6.76
N VAL A 320 -20.72 8.79 6.93
CA VAL A 320 -21.22 8.36 8.25
C VAL A 320 -21.07 6.86 8.44
N PHE A 321 -20.18 6.46 9.34
CA PHE A 321 -19.89 5.06 9.65
C PHE A 321 -20.67 4.58 10.89
N LYS A 322 -21.83 3.95 10.70
CA LYS A 322 -22.67 3.46 11.81
C LYS A 322 -22.51 1.97 12.09
N GLU A 323 -22.18 1.22 11.06
CA GLU A 323 -22.11 -0.24 11.10
C GLU A 323 -20.72 -0.71 10.73
N SER A 324 -20.38 -1.91 11.21
CA SER A 324 -19.16 -2.57 10.77
C SER A 324 -19.30 -4.08 10.87
N ILE A 325 -18.62 -4.76 9.97
CA ILE A 325 -18.69 -6.20 9.77
C ILE A 325 -17.36 -6.81 10.19
N LEU A 326 -17.39 -7.76 11.14
CA LEU A 326 -16.21 -8.54 11.49
C LEU A 326 -16.01 -9.64 10.44
N VAL A 327 -15.00 -9.48 9.60
CA VAL A 327 -14.66 -10.42 8.51
C VAL A 327 -13.93 -11.64 9.06
N ALA A 328 -12.97 -11.42 9.95
CA ALA A 328 -12.21 -12.50 10.56
C ALA A 328 -11.72 -12.12 11.96
N GLU A 329 -11.81 -13.08 12.88
CA GLU A 329 -11.20 -13.01 14.21
C GLU A 329 -9.96 -13.89 14.25
N GLY A 330 -8.91 -13.43 14.95
CA GLY A 330 -7.64 -14.14 15.09
C GLY A 330 -6.75 -14.10 13.85
N LYS A 331 -7.09 -13.29 12.84
CA LYS A 331 -6.29 -13.04 11.62
C LYS A 331 -6.04 -11.54 11.48
N GLY A 332 -4.79 -11.18 11.20
CA GLY A 332 -4.39 -9.81 10.90
C GLY A 332 -3.94 -9.67 9.46
N ILE A 333 -3.94 -8.45 8.95
CA ILE A 333 -3.32 -8.10 7.66
C ILE A 333 -2.37 -6.94 7.90
N TYR A 334 -1.12 -7.07 7.45
CA TYR A 334 -0.12 -5.99 7.56
C TYR A 334 -0.05 -5.11 6.31
N SER A 335 -0.09 -5.74 5.15
CA SER A 335 -0.34 -5.12 3.86
C SER A 335 -1.37 -5.97 3.14
N GLY A 336 -2.30 -5.33 2.45
CA GLY A 336 -3.35 -6.03 1.74
C GLY A 336 -3.76 -5.30 0.47
N ALA A 337 -4.48 -6.02 -0.37
CA ALA A 337 -5.07 -5.53 -1.58
C ALA A 337 -6.58 -5.82 -1.58
N ILE A 338 -7.32 -4.98 -2.30
CA ILE A 338 -8.76 -5.11 -2.51
C ILE A 338 -8.97 -5.23 -4.01
N ALA A 339 -9.65 -6.29 -4.45
CA ALA A 339 -9.95 -6.53 -5.85
C ALA A 339 -11.05 -7.58 -5.96
N ASP A 340 -11.78 -7.60 -7.08
CA ASP A 340 -12.66 -8.70 -7.44
C ASP A 340 -11.80 -9.91 -7.82
N MET A 341 -11.62 -10.86 -6.89
CA MET A 341 -10.66 -11.95 -7.06
C MET A 341 -11.27 -13.16 -7.74
N ASP A 342 -12.60 -13.32 -7.76
CA ASP A 342 -13.25 -14.46 -8.43
C ASP A 342 -14.18 -14.08 -9.61
N GLY A 343 -14.25 -12.80 -9.93
CA GLY A 343 -14.90 -12.25 -11.13
C GLY A 343 -16.42 -12.16 -11.01
N ASP A 344 -16.96 -12.15 -9.79
CA ASP A 344 -18.40 -12.09 -9.54
C ASP A 344 -18.94 -10.66 -9.43
N GLY A 345 -18.03 -9.67 -9.42
CA GLY A 345 -18.35 -8.24 -9.41
C GLY A 345 -18.38 -7.60 -8.03
N ASP A 346 -18.16 -8.35 -6.95
CA ASP A 346 -17.88 -7.78 -5.63
C ASP A 346 -16.37 -7.74 -5.33
N LEU A 347 -15.98 -6.84 -4.42
CA LEU A 347 -14.57 -6.68 -4.06
C LEU A 347 -14.21 -7.59 -2.88
N ASP A 348 -13.12 -8.33 -3.02
CA ASP A 348 -12.56 -9.22 -2.01
C ASP A 348 -11.38 -8.60 -1.27
N ILE A 349 -11.02 -9.19 -0.12
CA ILE A 349 -9.84 -8.80 0.66
C ILE A 349 -8.74 -9.85 0.51
N VAL A 350 -7.55 -9.43 0.09
CA VAL A 350 -6.33 -10.25 0.08
C VAL A 350 -5.28 -9.66 0.99
N GLY A 351 -4.66 -10.47 1.84
CA GLY A 351 -3.69 -9.97 2.82
C GLY A 351 -2.80 -11.04 3.42
N GLU A 352 -1.59 -10.69 3.83
CA GLU A 352 -0.76 -11.58 4.63
C GLU A 352 -0.96 -11.38 6.13
N ASP A 353 -1.13 -12.50 6.84
CA ASP A 353 -1.09 -12.53 8.32
C ASP A 353 0.35 -12.56 8.79
N LYS A 354 1.07 -11.46 8.55
CA LYS A 354 2.54 -11.31 8.67
C LYS A 354 3.15 -11.85 9.96
N TYR A 355 2.43 -11.73 11.09
CA TYR A 355 2.92 -12.12 12.41
C TYR A 355 2.41 -13.48 12.88
N ALA A 356 1.66 -14.21 12.05
CA ALA A 356 1.45 -15.63 12.27
C ALA A 356 2.79 -16.38 12.16
N THR A 357 2.92 -17.48 12.90
CA THR A 357 4.07 -18.39 12.77
C THR A 357 4.18 -19.01 11.37
N ASP A 358 3.08 -19.01 10.61
CA ASP A 358 2.95 -19.47 9.23
C ASP A 358 2.30 -18.39 8.37
N ALA A 359 2.94 -17.22 8.23
CA ALA A 359 2.39 -16.09 7.48
C ALA A 359 2.09 -16.48 6.02
N LYS A 360 0.80 -16.53 5.71
CA LYS A 360 0.22 -17.00 4.43
C LYS A 360 -0.55 -15.88 3.75
N PRO A 361 -0.63 -15.90 2.40
CA PRO A 361 -1.55 -15.04 1.66
C PRO A 361 -2.98 -15.57 1.83
N TRP A 362 -3.82 -14.80 2.52
CA TRP A 362 -5.22 -15.12 2.75
C TRP A 362 -6.12 -14.34 1.81
N LEU A 363 -7.06 -15.03 1.18
CA LEU A 363 -8.20 -14.45 0.46
C LEU A 363 -9.46 -14.55 1.33
N PHE A 364 -10.14 -13.43 1.57
CA PHE A 364 -11.44 -13.36 2.21
C PHE A 364 -12.45 -12.93 1.16
N ARG A 365 -13.29 -13.89 0.74
CA ARG A 365 -14.30 -13.60 -0.27
C ARG A 365 -15.42 -12.77 0.32
N ASN A 366 -15.77 -11.71 -0.38
CA ASN A 366 -16.99 -10.98 -0.09
C ASN A 366 -18.17 -11.78 -0.63
N LEU A 367 -19.28 -11.70 0.11
CA LEU A 367 -20.55 -12.37 -0.21
C LEU A 367 -21.73 -11.47 0.19
N LEU A 368 -21.46 -10.18 0.42
CA LEU A 368 -22.45 -9.19 0.81
C LEU A 368 -23.40 -8.90 -0.36
N ILE A 369 -22.89 -9.04 -1.58
CA ILE A 369 -23.62 -8.79 -2.82
C ILE A 369 -23.97 -10.16 -3.44
N LYS A 370 -25.17 -10.29 -4.02
CA LYS A 370 -25.67 -11.54 -4.64
C LYS A 370 -26.37 -11.31 -5.96
#